data_AF-A0A0H4X5J4-F1
#
_entry.id   AF-A0A0H4X5J4-F1
#
_cell.length_a   1.000
_cell.length_b   1.000
_cell.length_c   1.000
_cell.angle_alpha   90.00
_cell.angle_beta   90.00
_cell.angle_gamma   90.00
#
_symmetry.space_group_name_H-M   'P 1'
#
loop_
_entity.id
_entity.type
_entity.pdbx_description
1 polymer ?
#
loop_
_entity_poly.entity_id
_entity_poly.type
_entity_poly.pdbx_seq_one_letter_code
_entity_poly.pdbx_strand_id
1 'polypeptide(L)'
;MGPEQFHVEVLKLLLQIATVDGSVARSEIEHIMDTARGMSVPLPELAALTRCLQNGEPLPPPNMGILRTNPTAVIKEAKALITSDGTVHAAEIELLRQIREMLGVIN
;
A
#
# COMPACT_ATOMS: atom_id res chain seq x y z
N MET A 1 -3.80 -10.87 -16.82
CA MET A 1 -3.44 -9.79 -15.87
C MET A 1 -2.17 -10.23 -15.18
N GLY A 2 -1.10 -9.42 -15.22
CA GLY A 2 0.17 -9.80 -14.62
C GLY A 2 0.14 -9.63 -13.09
N PRO A 3 0.84 -10.49 -12.32
CA PRO A 3 0.95 -10.33 -10.86
C PRO A 3 1.52 -8.95 -10.47
N GLU A 4 2.42 -8.40 -11.30
CA GLU A 4 3.06 -7.10 -11.10
C GLU A 4 2.05 -5.95 -11.00
N GLN A 5 1.04 -5.93 -11.88
CA GLN A 5 0.02 -4.87 -11.88
C GLN A 5 -0.82 -4.93 -10.61
N PHE A 6 -1.15 -6.12 -10.12
CA PHE A 6 -1.86 -6.26 -8.85
C PHE A 6 -1.05 -5.69 -7.68
N HIS A 7 0.24 -6.02 -7.58
CA HIS A 7 1.10 -5.50 -6.52
C HIS A 7 1.27 -3.98 -6.57
N VAL A 8 1.35 -3.39 -7.78
CA VAL A 8 1.34 -1.93 -7.95
C VAL A 8 0.08 -1.30 -7.37
N GLU A 9 -1.10 -1.87 -7.65
CA GLU A 9 -2.35 -1.32 -7.15
C GLU A 9 -2.50 -1.48 -5.63
N VAL A 10 -1.99 -2.59 -5.05
CA VAL A 10 -1.94 -2.77 -3.59
C VAL A 10 -1.04 -1.71 -2.95
N LEU A 11 0.12 -1.43 -3.55
CA LEU A 11 1.03 -0.41 -3.06
C LEU A 11 0.41 0.99 -3.12
N LYS A 12 -0.22 1.35 -4.23
CA LYS A 12 -0.95 2.63 -4.37
C LYS A 12 -2.01 2.80 -3.30
N LEU A 13 -2.79 1.74 -3.05
CA LEU A 13 -3.83 1.73 -2.02
C LEU A 13 -3.23 2.01 -0.64
N LEU A 14 -2.17 1.28 -0.27
CA LEU A 14 -1.53 1.40 1.02
C LEU A 14 -0.94 2.81 1.23
N LEU A 15 -0.21 3.32 0.24
CA LEU A 15 0.36 4.66 0.29
C LEU A 15 -0.70 5.75 0.38
N GLN A 16 -1.82 5.59 -0.32
CA GLN A 16 -2.90 6.56 -0.25
C GLN A 16 -3.52 6.62 1.14
N ILE A 17 -3.76 5.48 1.80
CA ILE A 17 -4.29 5.47 3.17
C ILE A 17 -3.25 6.04 4.15
N ALA A 18 -1.99 5.63 4.03
CA ALA A 18 -0.90 6.08 4.90
C ALA A 18 -0.63 7.60 4.82
N THR A 19 -0.96 8.24 3.69
CA THR A 19 -0.75 9.67 3.49
C THR A 19 -1.99 10.52 3.79
N VAL A 20 -3.19 9.92 3.87
CA VAL A 20 -4.46 10.65 4.04
C VAL A 20 -4.66 11.18 5.46
N ASP A 21 -4.31 10.40 6.48
CA ASP A 21 -4.52 10.80 7.88
C ASP A 21 -3.26 11.42 8.52
N GLY A 22 -2.10 11.31 7.86
CA GLY A 22 -0.81 11.73 8.41
C GLY A 22 -0.40 10.97 9.67
N SER A 23 -1.09 9.87 10.00
CA SER A 23 -0.83 9.04 11.18
C SER A 23 0.42 8.19 11.01
N VAL A 24 0.83 7.97 9.75
CA VAL A 24 1.99 7.14 9.39
C VAL A 24 3.23 8.02 9.28
N ALA A 25 4.29 7.64 9.99
CA ALA A 25 5.55 8.37 9.94
C ALA A 25 6.21 8.23 8.57
N ARG A 26 6.96 9.25 8.15
CA ARG A 26 7.73 9.19 6.89
C ARG A 26 8.67 7.97 6.83
N SER A 27 9.24 7.57 7.96
CA SER A 27 10.07 6.37 8.06
C SER A 27 9.30 5.08 7.76
N GLU A 28 8.03 4.99 8.13
CA GLU A 28 7.17 3.84 7.79
C GLU A 28 6.82 3.85 6.31
N ILE A 29 6.59 5.02 5.70
CA ILE A 29 6.40 5.15 4.25
C ILE A 29 7.66 4.71 3.48
N GLU A 30 8.84 5.13 3.93
CA GLU A 30 10.13 4.72 3.34
C GLU A 30 10.31 3.19 3.45
N HIS A 31 9.94 2.60 4.59
CA HIS A 31 9.97 1.15 4.80
C HIS A 31 9.01 0.41 3.86
N ILE A 32 7.77 0.89 3.69
CA ILE A 32 6.80 0.33 2.72
C ILE A 32 7.38 0.35 1.31
N MET A 33 8.03 1.44 0.92
CA MET A 33 8.65 1.59 -0.40
C MET A 33 9.85 0.64 -0.59
N ASP A 34 10.66 0.44 0.44
CA ASP A 34 11.77 -0.52 0.41
C ASP A 34 11.27 -1.97 0.33
N THR A 35 10.24 -2.33 1.08
CA THR A 35 9.64 -3.66 1.01
C THR A 35 9.00 -3.91 -0.36
N ALA A 36 8.37 -2.89 -0.95
CA ALA A 36 7.81 -2.99 -2.30
C ALA A 36 8.86 -3.23 -3.40
N ARG A 37 10.12 -2.81 -3.21
CA ARG A 37 11.24 -3.18 -4.12
C ARG A 37 11.53 -4.69 -4.10
N GLY A 38 11.30 -5.35 -2.97
CA GLY A 38 11.42 -6.81 -2.84
C GLY A 38 10.21 -7.57 -3.37
N MET A 39 9.12 -6.87 -3.67
CA MET A 39 7.93 -7.43 -4.32
C MET A 39 8.02 -7.28 -5.83
N SER A 40 7.12 -7.91 -6.58
CA SER A 40 7.08 -7.85 -8.05
C SER A 40 6.56 -6.49 -8.58
N VAL A 41 6.87 -5.38 -7.91
CA VAL A 41 6.48 -4.03 -8.34
C VAL A 41 7.55 -3.51 -9.30
N PRO A 42 7.20 -3.10 -10.54
CA PRO A 42 8.17 -2.59 -11.49
C PRO A 42 8.90 -1.33 -10.98
N LEU A 43 10.21 -1.26 -11.21
CA LEU A 43 11.04 -0.10 -10.85
C LEU A 43 10.52 1.25 -11.37
N PRO A 44 9.98 1.36 -12.61
CA PRO A 44 9.42 2.64 -13.08
C PRO A 44 8.22 3.12 -12.25
N GLU A 45 7.36 2.20 -11.82
CA GLU A 45 6.20 2.51 -10.98
C GLU A 45 6.67 2.95 -9.58
N LEU A 46 7.64 2.24 -9.00
CA LEU A 46 8.24 2.63 -7.72
C LEU A 46 8.89 4.01 -7.78
N ALA A 47 9.61 4.32 -8.87
CA ALA A 47 10.23 5.62 -9.07
C ALA A 47 9.19 6.75 -9.17
N ALA A 48 8.08 6.51 -9.87
CA ALA A 48 6.99 7.47 -9.97
C ALA A 48 6.34 7.74 -8.59
N LEU A 49 6.04 6.69 -7.83
CA LEU A 49 5.46 6.81 -6.49
C LEU A 49 6.40 7.50 -5.51
N THR A 50 7.70 7.16 -5.56
CA THR A 50 8.74 7.81 -4.74
C THR A 50 8.79 9.31 -5.02
N ARG A 51 8.74 9.69 -6.29
CA ARG A 51 8.74 11.11 -6.70
C ARG A 51 7.51 11.85 -6.17
N CYS A 52 6.32 11.24 -6.24
CA CYS A 52 5.12 11.87 -5.71
C CYS A 52 5.25 12.19 -4.22
N LEU A 53 5.75 11.22 -3.43
CA LEU A 53 6.00 11.39 -2.00
C LEU A 53 7.05 12.47 -1.71
N GLN A 54 8.15 12.50 -2.48
CA GLN A 54 9.24 13.48 -2.29
C GLN A 54 8.81 14.91 -2.61
N ASN A 55 7.97 15.09 -3.64
CA ASN A 55 7.53 16.40 -4.09
C ASN A 55 6.25 16.89 -3.39
N GLY A 56 5.63 16.06 -2.54
CA GLY A 56 4.30 16.33 -2.00
C GLY A 56 3.21 16.39 -3.09
N GLU A 57 3.44 15.73 -4.22
CA GLU A 57 2.46 15.61 -5.29
C GLU A 57 1.42 14.55 -4.90
N PRO A 58 0.18 14.68 -5.39
CA PRO A 58 -0.86 13.69 -5.12
C PRO A 58 -0.45 12.32 -5.69
N LEU A 59 -0.59 11.28 -4.87
CA LEU A 59 -0.39 9.90 -5.30
C LEU A 59 -1.42 9.49 -6.36
N PRO A 60 -1.03 8.68 -7.35
CA PRO A 60 -1.98 8.15 -8.33
C PRO A 60 -3.00 7.26 -7.62
N PRO A 61 -4.31 7.40 -7.94
CA PRO A 61 -5.34 6.61 -7.29
C PRO A 61 -5.19 5.12 -7.63
N PRO A 62 -5.43 4.19 -6.68
CA PRO A 62 -5.43 2.77 -6.92
C PRO A 62 -6.65 2.38 -7.77
N ASN A 63 -6.46 1.38 -8.62
CA ASN A 63 -7.53 0.77 -9.37
C ASN A 63 -8.35 -0.17 -8.47
N MET A 64 -9.38 0.38 -7.85
CA MET A 64 -10.30 -0.39 -7.00
C MET A 64 -11.04 -1.50 -7.75
N GLY A 65 -11.18 -1.41 -9.07
CA GLY A 65 -11.74 -2.48 -9.89
C GLY A 65 -10.89 -3.74 -9.85
N ILE A 66 -9.57 -3.58 -9.88
CA ILE A 66 -8.58 -4.66 -9.74
C ILE A 66 -8.61 -5.22 -8.32
N LEU A 67 -8.51 -4.35 -7.32
CA LEU A 67 -8.36 -4.75 -5.91
C LEU A 67 -9.59 -5.50 -5.39
N ARG A 68 -10.79 -5.13 -5.85
CA ARG A 68 -12.04 -5.80 -5.47
C ARG A 68 -12.23 -7.18 -6.08
N THR A 69 -11.44 -7.57 -7.10
CA THR A 69 -11.52 -8.94 -7.64
C THR A 69 -11.00 -9.99 -6.66
N ASN A 70 -10.09 -9.61 -5.76
CA ASN A 70 -9.52 -10.50 -4.76
C ASN A 70 -9.14 -9.74 -3.48
N PRO A 71 -10.14 -9.32 -2.69
CA PRO A 71 -9.88 -8.51 -1.50
C PRO A 71 -9.07 -9.26 -0.43
N THR A 72 -9.19 -10.59 -0.35
CA THR A 72 -8.38 -11.40 0.57
C THR A 72 -6.90 -11.36 0.22
N ALA A 73 -6.55 -11.44 -1.07
CA ALA A 73 -5.16 -11.27 -1.50
C ALA A 73 -4.66 -9.85 -1.20
N VAL A 74 -5.48 -8.82 -1.41
CA VAL A 74 -5.09 -7.44 -1.11
C VAL A 74 -4.73 -7.28 0.37
N ILE A 75 -5.56 -7.79 1.27
CA ILE A 75 -5.29 -7.73 2.73
C ILE A 75 -4.02 -8.49 3.09
N LYS A 76 -3.78 -9.65 2.47
CA LYS A 76 -2.57 -10.45 2.70
C LYS A 76 -1.31 -9.72 2.28
N GLU A 77 -1.30 -9.17 1.06
CA GLU A 77 -0.14 -8.44 0.53
C GLU A 77 0.08 -7.11 1.28
N ALA A 78 -0.99 -6.38 1.61
CA ALA A 78 -0.89 -5.16 2.42
C ALA A 78 -0.33 -5.45 3.81
N LYS A 79 -0.74 -6.56 4.44
CA LYS A 79 -0.16 -7.00 5.70
C LYS A 79 1.34 -7.33 5.54
N ALA A 80 1.73 -8.01 4.47
CA ALA A 80 3.14 -8.32 4.22
C ALA A 80 4.01 -7.07 4.03
N LEU A 81 3.45 -6.02 3.41
CA LEU A 81 4.12 -4.73 3.21
C LEU A 81 4.34 -3.96 4.51
N ILE A 82 3.37 -3.97 5.42
CA ILE A 82 3.45 -3.18 6.66
C ILE A 82 4.17 -3.92 7.79
N THR A 83 4.12 -5.26 7.84
CA THR A 83 4.72 -6.04 8.95
C THR A 83 6.14 -6.53 8.66
N SER A 84 6.87 -5.94 7.71
CA SER A 84 8.18 -6.48 7.29
C SER A 84 9.30 -6.30 8.33
N ASP A 85 9.11 -5.46 9.35
CA ASP A 85 10.04 -5.33 10.50
C ASP A 85 9.76 -6.35 11.62
N GLY A 86 8.72 -7.18 11.47
CA GLY A 86 8.34 -8.22 12.43
C GLY A 86 7.56 -7.73 13.64
N THR A 87 7.20 -6.44 13.73
CA THR A 87 6.40 -5.89 14.83
C THR A 87 5.14 -5.24 14.28
N VAL A 88 3.97 -5.59 14.82
CA VAL A 88 2.72 -4.94 14.41
C VAL A 88 2.47 -3.72 15.29
N HIS A 89 2.60 -2.52 14.73
CA HIS A 89 2.26 -1.28 15.43
C HIS A 89 0.76 -0.95 15.34
N ALA A 90 0.26 -0.10 16.26
CA ALA A 90 -1.15 0.32 16.27
C ALA A 90 -1.56 1.03 14.98
N ALA A 91 -0.64 1.79 14.37
CA ALA A 91 -0.83 2.43 13.07
C ALA A 91 -1.09 1.41 11.95
N GLU A 92 -0.39 0.28 11.96
CA GLU A 92 -0.58 -0.79 10.96
C GLU A 92 -1.93 -1.50 11.10
N ILE A 93 -2.38 -1.70 12.34
CA ILE A 93 -3.71 -2.26 12.61
C ILE A 93 -4.77 -1.33 12.03
N GLU A 94 -4.60 -0.02 12.21
CA GLU A 94 -5.50 0.99 11.68
C GLU A 94 -5.46 1.06 10.15
N LEU A 95 -4.27 0.98 9.54
CA LEU A 95 -4.12 0.87 8.08
C LEU A 95 -4.88 -0.34 7.52
N LEU A 96 -4.72 -1.52 8.14
CA LEU A 96 -5.45 -2.72 7.71
C LEU A 96 -6.96 -2.59 7.89
N ARG A 97 -7.40 -1.91 8.95
CA ARG A 97 -8.82 -1.62 9.19
C ARG A 97 -9.39 -0.75 8.06
N GLN A 98 -8.71 0.34 7.71
CA GLN A 98 -9.11 1.24 6.62
C GLN A 98 -9.11 0.53 5.26
N ILE A 99 -8.11 -0.34 4.99
CA ILE A 99 -8.08 -1.16 3.76
C ILE A 99 -9.32 -2.05 3.67
N ARG A 100 -9.70 -2.72 4.76
CA ARG A 100 -10.90 -3.57 4.80
C ARG A 100 -12.17 -2.77 4.51
N GLU A 101 -12.29 -1.58 5.08
CA GLU A 101 -13.42 -0.67 4.82
C GLU A 101 -13.49 -0.27 3.34
N MET A 102 -12.38 0.16 2.74
CA MET A 102 -12.35 0.57 1.32
C MET A 102 -12.66 -0.58 0.35
N LEU A 103 -12.28 -1.80 0.73
CA LEU A 103 -12.59 -3.02 -0.03
C LEU A 103 -14.02 -3.54 0.21
N GLY A 104 -14.75 -2.99 1.18
CA GLY A 104 -16.08 -3.47 1.57
C GLY A 104 -16.07 -4.81 2.29
N VAL A 105 -14.93 -5.21 2.86
CA VAL A 105 -14.76 -6.44 3.64
C VAL A 105 -15.00 -6.09 5.11
N ILE A 106 -16.25 -5.78 5.45
CA ILE A 106 -16.65 -5.52 6.83
C ILE A 106 -17.00 -6.89 7.44
N ASN A 107 -16.14 -7.37 8.34
CA ASN A 107 -16.46 -8.45 9.28
C ASN A 107 -16.33 -7.89 10.69
#